data_AF-A0A818Z6J5-F1
#
_entry.id   AF-A0A818Z6J5-F1
#
_cell.length_a   1.000
_cell.length_b   1.000
_cell.length_c   1.000
_cell.angle_alpha   90.00
_cell.angle_beta   90.00
_cell.angle_gamma   90.00
#
_symmetry.space_group_name_H-M   'P 1'
#
loop_
_entity.id
_entity.type
_entity.pdbx_description
1 polymer ?
#
loop_
_entity_poly.entity_id
_entity_poly.type
_entity_poly.pdbx_seq_one_letter_code
_entity_poly.pdbx_strand_id
1 'polypeptide(L)'
;MPLKNSSNNVFYDEYHCFNNNMYEKHEYRKRKDSDLKLNESKKKSSTFHSNEKRKHRRASSFHTNRKPEFDDARLFCDDCNKFYENICPHHKQSYIPDRKISKSSLKYSNRKSDLTCPDGFIIKPSTIHKAGNGIFTTKQFEKNTFFGPYIGIRHSNFKSAQESGYAWSIADKNGKMIYIIDGNDPNDSNWMRYINCPNTIEQQNIQPVQYDRNMFYKTMRRIYPGEELFVYYGDDYARFLGIQPFSSDSIQNSITKISLL
;
A
#
# COMPACT_ATOMS: atom_id res chain seq x y z
N MET A 1 7.14 44.75 -46.59
CA MET A 1 6.22 44.20 -45.57
C MET A 1 6.87 42.99 -44.92
N PRO A 2 7.14 43.04 -43.61
CA PRO A 2 7.72 41.95 -42.81
C PRO A 2 6.64 41.21 -42.02
N LEU A 3 6.80 39.91 -41.75
CA LEU A 3 6.31 39.23 -40.54
C LEU A 3 7.34 38.13 -40.19
N LYS A 4 8.21 38.36 -39.19
CA LYS A 4 8.11 37.90 -37.77
C LYS A 4 8.29 36.38 -37.63
N ASN A 5 9.04 35.82 -36.68
CA ASN A 5 9.97 36.27 -35.64
C ASN A 5 10.61 34.97 -35.13
N SER A 6 11.93 34.93 -34.99
CA SER A 6 12.66 34.80 -33.71
C SER A 6 12.42 33.50 -32.93
N SER A 7 13.37 32.58 -32.88
CA SER A 7 14.55 32.59 -31.99
C SER A 7 14.29 31.91 -30.65
N ASN A 8 15.29 31.11 -30.26
CA ASN A 8 15.70 30.76 -28.90
C ASN A 8 15.03 29.53 -28.25
N ASN A 9 15.85 28.49 -28.08
CA ASN A 9 16.18 27.91 -26.77
C ASN A 9 17.54 27.19 -26.97
N VAL A 10 18.67 27.84 -26.70
CA VAL A 10 19.29 28.07 -25.39
C VAL A 10 19.49 26.75 -24.63
N PHE A 11 20.75 26.30 -24.66
CA PHE A 11 21.37 25.41 -23.70
C PHE A 11 21.27 25.99 -22.28
N TYR A 12 20.74 25.21 -21.35
CA TYR A 12 21.04 25.20 -19.91
C TYR A 12 20.86 23.72 -19.49
N ASP A 13 21.96 22.99 -19.37
CA ASP A 13 22.77 22.80 -18.17
C ASP A 13 22.14 21.89 -17.10
N GLU A 14 22.97 20.92 -16.72
CA GLU A 14 22.96 20.02 -15.57
C GLU A 14 21.99 20.38 -14.44
N TYR A 15 21.08 19.45 -14.12
CA TYR A 15 20.50 19.36 -12.78
C TYR A 15 20.97 18.08 -12.10
N HIS A 16 22.21 18.13 -11.60
CA HIS A 16 22.53 17.51 -10.33
C HIS A 16 21.62 18.13 -9.26
N CYS A 17 20.74 17.34 -8.64
CA CYS A 17 20.09 17.75 -7.39
C CYS A 17 19.93 16.55 -6.43
N PHE A 18 20.95 16.41 -5.58
CA PHE A 18 20.92 16.00 -4.18
C PHE A 18 20.01 14.83 -3.76
N ASN A 19 20.67 13.68 -3.61
CA ASN A 19 20.51 12.78 -2.46
C ASN A 19 20.16 13.58 -1.19
N ASN A 20 18.96 13.38 -0.63
CA ASN A 20 18.71 13.57 0.78
C ASN A 20 17.93 12.36 1.31
N ASN A 21 18.70 11.50 1.96
CA ASN A 21 18.36 10.19 2.49
C ASN A 21 17.11 10.20 3.40
N MET A 22 16.17 9.28 3.12
CA MET A 22 15.18 8.78 4.08
C MET A 22 15.84 8.35 5.41
N TYR A 23 17.08 7.83 5.35
CA TYR A 23 17.88 7.46 6.52
C TYR A 23 18.26 8.63 7.44
N GLU A 24 18.54 9.82 6.89
CA GLU A 24 18.97 10.97 7.71
C GLU A 24 17.79 11.63 8.44
N LYS A 25 16.60 11.64 7.83
CA LYS A 25 15.37 12.11 8.49
C LYS A 25 14.93 11.18 9.64
N HIS A 26 15.24 9.88 9.54
CA HIS A 26 14.91 8.89 10.58
C HIS A 26 15.82 9.02 11.82
N GLU A 27 17.10 9.36 11.66
CA GLU A 27 18.04 9.59 12.78
C GLU A 27 17.79 10.91 13.52
N TYR A 28 17.34 11.97 12.83
CA TYR A 28 16.92 13.22 13.48
C TYR A 28 15.69 13.02 14.38
N ARG A 29 14.74 12.15 13.98
CA ARG A 29 13.51 11.86 14.75
C ARG A 29 13.77 11.05 16.03
N LYS A 30 14.70 10.07 15.99
CA LYS A 30 15.10 9.31 17.20
C LYS A 30 15.62 10.21 18.34
N ARG A 31 16.36 11.27 18.02
CA ARG A 31 16.88 12.24 19.02
C ARG A 31 15.77 13.09 19.64
N LYS A 32 14.73 13.41 18.87
CA LYS A 32 13.61 14.22 19.35
C LYS A 32 12.64 13.43 20.24
N ASP A 33 12.44 12.13 19.95
CA ASP A 33 11.61 11.23 20.76
C ASP A 33 12.26 10.81 22.08
N SER A 34 13.60 10.77 22.16
CA SER A 34 14.31 10.57 23.43
C SER A 34 14.14 11.77 24.37
N ASP A 35 14.12 12.98 23.83
CA ASP A 35 13.96 14.22 24.61
C ASP A 35 12.51 14.44 25.08
N LEU A 36 11.52 13.96 24.32
CA LEU A 36 10.10 13.99 24.70
C LEU A 36 9.76 12.96 25.78
N LYS A 37 10.37 11.75 25.74
CA LYS A 37 10.18 10.70 26.75
C LYS A 37 10.77 11.04 28.12
N LEU A 38 11.75 11.94 28.19
CA LEU A 38 12.28 12.46 29.46
C LEU A 38 11.30 13.41 30.18
N ASN A 39 10.33 13.99 29.46
CA ASN A 39 9.40 14.99 30.00
C ASN A 39 8.04 14.40 30.41
N GLU A 40 7.62 13.25 29.86
CA GLU A 40 6.35 12.58 30.23
C GLU A 40 6.41 11.78 31.55
N SER A 41 7.61 11.52 32.08
CA SER A 41 7.79 10.83 33.36
C SER A 41 7.46 11.68 34.59
N LYS A 42 7.00 12.94 34.42
CA LYS A 42 6.64 13.87 35.52
C LYS A 42 5.14 14.15 35.71
N LYS A 43 4.22 13.47 35.02
CA LYS A 43 2.77 13.66 35.23
C LYS A 43 1.99 12.34 35.26
N LYS A 44 1.99 11.65 36.40
CA LYS A 44 0.98 10.62 36.74
C LYS A 44 0.56 10.70 38.21
N SER A 45 -0.62 11.28 38.45
CA SER A 45 -1.60 10.95 39.52
C SER A 45 -2.91 11.61 39.06
N SER A 46 -4.12 11.03 39.05
CA SER A 46 -4.75 10.08 39.95
C SER A 46 -6.03 9.50 39.27
N THR A 47 -6.31 8.19 39.52
CA THR A 47 -7.60 7.50 39.81
C THR A 47 -8.88 7.70 38.94
N PHE A 48 -9.86 6.79 38.77
CA PHE A 48 -10.43 5.68 39.57
C PHE A 48 -11.20 4.66 38.67
N HIS A 49 -11.47 3.47 39.22
CA HIS A 49 -12.21 2.30 38.69
C HIS A 49 -13.72 2.51 38.42
N SER A 50 -14.28 1.75 37.47
CA SER A 50 -15.45 0.87 37.73
C SER A 50 -15.64 -0.22 36.65
N ASN A 51 -16.03 -1.41 37.11
CA ASN A 51 -16.31 -2.63 36.35
C ASN A 51 -17.79 -2.70 35.99
N GLU A 52 -18.14 -3.19 34.79
CA GLU A 52 -19.44 -3.85 34.58
C GLU A 52 -19.39 -4.94 33.49
N LYS A 53 -19.95 -6.11 33.84
CA LYS A 53 -20.05 -7.33 33.03
C LYS A 53 -21.45 -7.44 32.40
N ARG A 54 -21.54 -8.16 31.26
CA ARG A 54 -22.69 -8.92 30.66
C ARG A 54 -22.99 -8.45 29.23
N LYS A 55 -23.37 -9.27 28.25
CA LYS A 55 -23.78 -10.69 28.15
C LYS A 55 -23.65 -11.07 26.66
N HIS A 56 -23.17 -12.28 26.37
CA HIS A 56 -23.19 -12.84 25.02
C HIS A 56 -24.63 -13.10 24.55
N ARG A 57 -25.01 -12.55 23.39
CA ARG A 57 -26.20 -12.97 22.62
C ARG A 57 -25.73 -13.54 21.29
N ARG A 58 -26.02 -14.83 21.05
CA ARG A 58 -25.90 -15.49 19.75
C ARG A 58 -26.91 -14.87 18.80
N ALA A 59 -26.47 -14.33 17.67
CA ALA A 59 -27.33 -13.87 16.59
C ALA A 59 -27.37 -14.93 15.50
N SER A 60 -28.59 -15.42 15.24
CA SER A 60 -28.95 -16.38 14.20
C SER A 60 -28.70 -15.82 12.80
N SER A 61 -28.33 -16.71 11.88
CA SER A 61 -28.11 -16.40 10.47
C SER A 61 -29.39 -15.89 9.79
N PHE A 62 -29.44 -14.59 9.51
CA PHE A 62 -30.37 -14.03 8.53
C PHE A 62 -29.62 -13.90 7.22
N HIS A 63 -30.00 -14.71 6.24
CA HIS A 63 -29.59 -14.55 4.85
C HIS A 63 -30.32 -13.31 4.31
N THR A 64 -29.66 -12.15 4.36
CA THR A 64 -30.20 -10.94 3.75
C THR A 64 -29.65 -10.82 2.33
N ASN A 65 -30.52 -10.92 1.34
CA ASN A 65 -30.27 -10.46 -0.04
C ASN A 65 -30.11 -8.92 -0.06
N ARG A 66 -29.06 -8.41 0.59
CA ARG A 66 -28.68 -7.00 0.48
C ARG A 66 -27.74 -6.87 -0.71
N LYS A 67 -28.08 -5.96 -1.65
CA LYS A 67 -27.10 -5.40 -2.57
C LYS A 67 -25.85 -5.02 -1.75
N PRO A 68 -24.63 -5.26 -2.25
CA PRO A 68 -23.44 -4.87 -1.51
C PRO A 68 -23.55 -3.39 -1.11
N GLU A 69 -23.45 -3.10 0.18
CA GLU A 69 -23.63 -1.73 0.71
C GLU A 69 -22.53 -0.77 0.22
N PHE A 70 -21.49 -1.29 -0.46
CA PHE A 70 -20.28 -0.55 -0.81
C PHE A 70 -20.08 -0.47 -2.32
N ASP A 71 -19.59 0.70 -2.72
CA ASP A 71 -19.42 1.10 -4.12
C ASP A 71 -18.29 0.30 -4.83
N ASP A 72 -17.44 -0.41 -4.09
CA ASP A 72 -16.28 -1.20 -4.57
C ASP A 72 -16.44 -2.72 -4.35
N ALA A 73 -17.67 -3.21 -4.19
CA ALA A 73 -17.94 -4.63 -3.98
C ALA A 73 -17.85 -5.50 -5.24
N ARG A 74 -17.17 -5.03 -6.29
CA ARG A 74 -17.03 -5.77 -7.55
C ARG A 74 -15.60 -5.74 -8.05
N LEU A 75 -15.11 -6.89 -8.50
CA LEU A 75 -13.80 -7.06 -9.11
C LEU A 75 -13.91 -7.00 -10.64
N PHE A 76 -12.97 -6.30 -11.27
CA PHE A 76 -12.84 -6.27 -12.72
C PHE A 76 -12.00 -7.44 -13.23
N CYS A 77 -12.49 -8.13 -14.25
CA CYS A 77 -11.75 -9.16 -14.96
C CYS A 77 -11.25 -8.61 -16.30
N ASP A 78 -9.92 -8.56 -16.47
CA ASP A 78 -9.29 -8.04 -17.68
C ASP A 78 -9.62 -8.88 -18.92
N ASP A 79 -9.75 -10.20 -18.74
CA ASP A 79 -9.96 -11.13 -19.85
C ASP A 79 -11.43 -11.16 -20.31
N CYS A 80 -12.39 -10.89 -19.42
CA CYS A 80 -13.82 -10.72 -19.76
C CYS A 80 -14.21 -9.28 -20.08
N ASN A 81 -13.37 -8.30 -19.73
CA ASN A 81 -13.69 -6.87 -19.74
C ASN A 81 -15.01 -6.55 -19.00
N LYS A 82 -15.21 -7.15 -17.82
CA LYS A 82 -16.47 -7.06 -17.04
C LYS A 82 -16.24 -7.13 -15.53
N PHE A 83 -17.13 -6.50 -14.77
CA PHE A 83 -17.20 -6.57 -13.31
C PHE A 83 -18.00 -7.78 -12.81
N TYR A 84 -17.50 -8.40 -11.74
CA TYR A 84 -18.11 -9.53 -11.02
C TYR A 84 -18.20 -9.21 -9.52
N GLU A 85 -19.19 -9.75 -8.79
CA GLU A 85 -19.33 -9.53 -7.34
C GLU A 85 -18.17 -10.12 -6.52
N ASN A 86 -17.57 -11.19 -7.05
CA ASN A 86 -16.42 -11.87 -6.48
C ASN A 86 -15.38 -12.10 -7.57
N ILE A 87 -14.49 -13.07 -7.37
CA ILE A 87 -13.61 -13.62 -8.41
C ILE A 87 -14.43 -14.02 -9.65
N CYS A 88 -13.90 -13.73 -10.83
CA CYS A 88 -14.45 -14.08 -12.13
C CYS A 88 -14.70 -15.60 -12.21
N PRO A 89 -15.89 -16.05 -12.63
CA PRO A 89 -16.20 -17.47 -12.75
C PRO A 89 -15.61 -18.13 -14.00
N HIS A 90 -15.12 -17.35 -14.98
CA HIS A 90 -14.64 -17.87 -16.27
C HIS A 90 -13.12 -18.00 -16.35
N HIS A 91 -12.38 -17.20 -15.57
CA HIS A 91 -10.93 -17.12 -15.63
C HIS A 91 -10.33 -17.48 -14.29
N LYS A 92 -9.23 -18.24 -14.32
CA LYS A 92 -8.53 -18.64 -13.11
C LYS A 92 -7.96 -17.39 -12.42
N GLN A 93 -8.40 -17.16 -11.19
CA GLN A 93 -7.79 -16.20 -10.28
C GLN A 93 -7.51 -16.92 -8.97
N SER A 94 -6.35 -16.63 -8.38
CA SER A 94 -5.93 -17.22 -7.11
C SER A 94 -5.82 -16.14 -6.05
N TYR A 95 -5.95 -16.51 -4.79
CA TYR A 95 -5.76 -15.62 -3.65
C TYR A 95 -4.76 -16.25 -2.69
N ILE A 96 -3.75 -15.48 -2.29
CA ILE A 96 -2.74 -15.91 -1.33
C ILE A 96 -2.98 -15.15 -0.03
N PRO A 97 -3.47 -15.82 1.04
CA PRO A 97 -3.68 -15.17 2.31
C PRO A 97 -2.34 -14.93 3.03
N ASP A 98 -2.35 -13.95 3.93
CA ASP A 98 -1.25 -13.73 4.88
C ASP A 98 -0.94 -15.00 5.68
N ARG A 99 0.34 -15.19 6.03
CA ARG A 99 0.74 -16.26 6.94
C ARG A 99 0.09 -16.03 8.29
N LYS A 100 -0.59 -17.05 8.81
CA LYS A 100 -1.18 -17.02 10.15
C LYS A 100 -0.07 -16.97 11.19
N ILE A 101 -0.07 -15.94 12.03
CA ILE A 101 0.90 -15.77 13.10
C ILE A 101 0.48 -16.60 14.32
N SER A 102 1.40 -17.44 14.81
CA SER A 102 1.20 -18.15 16.07
C SER A 102 1.62 -17.28 17.27
N LYS A 103 1.03 -17.50 18.45
CA LYS A 103 1.40 -16.78 19.68
C LYS A 103 2.88 -16.96 20.06
N SER A 104 3.48 -18.09 19.71
CA SER A 104 4.91 -18.35 19.92
C SER A 104 5.79 -17.52 18.97
N SER A 105 5.37 -17.32 17.71
CA SER A 105 6.12 -16.53 16.73
C SER A 105 6.30 -15.06 17.15
N LEU A 106 5.31 -14.49 17.84
CA LEU A 106 5.37 -13.13 18.37
C LEU A 106 6.46 -12.94 19.43
N LYS A 107 7.00 -14.01 20.03
CA LYS A 107 8.09 -13.92 21.02
C LYS A 107 9.47 -13.73 20.39
N TYR A 108 9.62 -14.08 19.11
CA TYR A 108 10.92 -14.16 18.44
C TYR A 108 11.12 -13.14 17.31
N SER A 109 10.08 -12.37 16.97
CA SER A 109 10.20 -11.27 16.02
C SER A 109 9.72 -9.99 16.66
N ASN A 110 10.47 -8.92 16.45
CA ASN A 110 10.13 -7.57 16.90
C ASN A 110 9.14 -6.87 15.96
N ARG A 111 8.78 -7.48 14.81
CA ARG A 111 7.89 -6.89 13.80
C ARG A 111 6.84 -7.89 13.34
N LYS A 112 5.57 -7.55 13.53
CA LYS A 112 4.43 -8.38 13.11
C LYS A 112 4.37 -8.53 11.59
N SER A 113 4.66 -7.45 10.85
CA SER A 113 4.68 -7.43 9.38
C SER A 113 5.54 -8.53 8.77
N ASP A 114 6.74 -8.77 9.32
CA ASP A 114 7.65 -9.82 8.86
C ASP A 114 7.04 -11.22 8.95
N LEU A 115 6.28 -11.47 10.03
CA LEU A 115 5.68 -12.76 10.33
C LEU A 115 4.47 -13.07 9.43
N THR A 116 3.81 -12.05 8.89
CA THR A 116 2.65 -12.22 7.98
C THR A 116 3.06 -12.63 6.56
N CYS A 117 4.34 -12.57 6.21
CA CYS A 117 4.83 -12.87 4.85
C CYS A 117 4.49 -14.32 4.47
N PRO A 118 3.67 -14.57 3.41
CA PRO A 118 3.23 -15.91 3.03
C PRO A 118 4.35 -16.79 2.45
N ASP A 119 4.10 -18.10 2.41
CA ASP A 119 4.98 -19.03 1.71
C ASP A 119 4.97 -18.79 0.21
N GLY A 120 6.16 -18.76 -0.39
CA GLY A 120 6.34 -18.31 -1.77
C GLY A 120 6.87 -16.88 -1.89
N PHE A 121 7.06 -16.18 -0.76
CA PHE A 121 7.67 -14.86 -0.70
C PHE A 121 8.81 -14.82 0.32
N ILE A 122 9.72 -13.88 0.12
CA ILE A 122 10.80 -13.58 1.06
C ILE A 122 11.05 -12.07 1.11
N ILE A 123 11.29 -11.56 2.32
CA ILE A 123 11.71 -10.18 2.55
C ILE A 123 13.23 -10.14 2.50
N LYS A 124 13.80 -9.34 1.60
CA LYS A 124 15.26 -9.11 1.50
C LYS A 124 15.55 -7.69 0.97
N PRO A 125 16.79 -7.19 1.01
CA PRO A 125 17.11 -5.88 0.44
C PRO A 125 16.62 -5.76 -1.01
N SER A 126 15.97 -4.64 -1.32
CA SER A 126 15.42 -4.33 -2.63
C SER A 126 16.54 -4.19 -3.69
N THR A 127 16.20 -4.47 -4.94
CA THR A 127 17.05 -4.15 -6.10
C THR A 127 17.13 -2.64 -6.35
N ILE A 128 16.20 -1.86 -5.81
CA ILE A 128 16.22 -0.40 -5.88
C ILE A 128 17.19 0.15 -4.84
N HIS A 129 18.16 0.92 -5.31
CA HIS A 129 19.16 1.55 -4.45
C HIS A 129 18.50 2.42 -3.37
N LYS A 130 18.84 2.17 -2.11
CA LYS A 130 18.34 2.86 -0.91
C LYS A 130 16.83 2.72 -0.62
N ALA A 131 16.09 1.84 -1.30
CA ALA A 131 14.67 1.58 -1.00
C ALA A 131 14.45 0.73 0.27
N GLY A 132 15.50 0.16 0.85
CA GLY A 132 15.39 -0.71 2.01
C GLY A 132 15.07 -2.15 1.60
N ASN A 133 14.06 -2.75 2.23
CA ASN A 133 13.64 -4.12 1.91
C ASN A 133 12.58 -4.12 0.80
N GLY A 134 12.61 -5.18 -0.01
CA GLY A 134 11.61 -5.54 -1.01
C GLY A 134 10.99 -6.91 -0.72
N ILE A 135 9.93 -7.24 -1.46
CA ILE A 135 9.37 -8.59 -1.48
C ILE A 135 9.75 -9.31 -2.76
N PHE A 136 10.30 -10.50 -2.61
CA PHE A 136 10.70 -11.34 -3.74
C PHE A 136 9.94 -12.65 -3.72
N THR A 137 9.63 -13.16 -4.89
CA THR A 137 8.98 -14.47 -5.03
C THR A 137 10.00 -15.60 -4.90
N THR A 138 9.61 -16.71 -4.29
CA THR A 138 10.40 -17.95 -4.23
C THR A 138 9.78 -19.09 -5.04
N LYS A 139 8.61 -18.85 -5.62
CA LYS A 139 7.90 -19.73 -6.54
C LYS A 139 7.17 -18.90 -7.60
N GLN A 140 6.68 -19.56 -8.65
CA GLN A 140 5.89 -18.90 -9.68
C GLN A 140 4.49 -18.52 -9.18
N PHE A 141 4.00 -17.36 -9.60
CA PHE A 141 2.62 -16.90 -9.44
C PHE A 141 2.01 -16.56 -10.80
N GLU A 142 0.78 -16.98 -11.05
CA GLU A 142 0.08 -16.70 -12.30
C GLU A 142 -0.44 -15.25 -12.34
N LYS A 143 -0.75 -14.75 -13.54
CA LYS A 143 -1.55 -13.52 -13.73
C LYS A 143 -2.87 -13.64 -12.95
N ASN A 144 -3.40 -12.52 -12.46
CA ASN A 144 -4.63 -12.47 -11.66
C ASN A 144 -4.54 -13.21 -10.30
N THR A 145 -3.34 -13.30 -9.71
CA THR A 145 -3.16 -13.70 -8.31
C THR A 145 -3.32 -12.48 -7.40
N PHE A 146 -4.20 -12.59 -6.40
CA PHE A 146 -4.47 -11.54 -5.42
C PHE A 146 -3.69 -11.75 -4.11
N PHE A 147 -3.29 -10.63 -3.51
CA PHE A 147 -2.62 -10.50 -2.22
C PHE A 147 -3.37 -9.50 -1.32
N GLY A 148 -3.34 -9.73 -0.01
CA GLY A 148 -3.85 -8.79 0.98
C GLY A 148 -5.06 -9.30 1.77
N PRO A 149 -5.83 -8.41 2.41
CA PRO A 149 -5.78 -6.96 2.26
C PRO A 149 -4.49 -6.32 2.83
N TYR A 150 -4.14 -5.12 2.38
CA TYR A 150 -3.12 -4.27 2.98
C TYR A 150 -3.57 -3.89 4.39
N ILE A 151 -2.71 -4.13 5.39
CA ILE A 151 -3.03 -3.91 6.80
C ILE A 151 -2.28 -2.70 7.32
N GLY A 152 -2.98 -1.87 8.09
CA GLY A 152 -2.45 -0.67 8.71
C GLY A 152 -3.48 -0.01 9.65
N ILE A 153 -3.07 1.06 10.32
CA ILE A 153 -3.95 1.88 11.16
C ILE A 153 -4.89 2.69 10.26
N ARG A 154 -6.18 2.72 10.59
CA ARG A 154 -7.16 3.51 9.83
C ARG A 154 -7.22 4.94 10.34
N HIS A 155 -7.05 5.89 9.43
CA HIS A 155 -7.19 7.32 9.71
C HIS A 155 -8.37 7.92 8.95
N SER A 156 -9.18 8.73 9.64
CA SER A 156 -10.27 9.49 9.03
C SER A 156 -9.82 10.83 8.44
N ASN A 157 -8.61 11.30 8.78
CA ASN A 157 -8.06 12.56 8.30
C ASN A 157 -6.76 12.34 7.49
N PHE A 158 -6.56 13.23 6.51
CA PHE A 158 -5.46 13.13 5.54
C PHE A 158 -4.09 13.55 6.11
N LYS A 159 -4.09 14.52 7.04
CA LYS A 159 -2.87 15.15 7.54
C LYS A 159 -1.95 14.20 8.30
N SER A 160 -2.48 13.16 8.95
CA SER A 160 -1.63 12.21 9.68
C SER A 160 -0.91 11.21 8.78
N ALA A 161 -1.41 10.97 7.56
CA ALA A 161 -0.95 9.86 6.72
C ALA A 161 -0.01 10.28 5.57
N GLN A 162 -0.14 11.54 5.11
CA GLN A 162 0.61 12.10 3.97
C GLN A 162 2.14 12.11 4.15
N GLU A 163 2.63 11.91 5.37
CA GLU A 163 4.08 11.89 5.67
C GLU A 163 4.65 10.47 5.82
N SER A 164 3.81 9.43 5.75
CA SER A 164 4.23 8.06 6.05
C SER A 164 4.97 7.40 4.90
N GLY A 165 4.51 7.59 3.66
CA GLY A 165 4.95 6.80 2.51
C GLY A 165 4.50 5.33 2.54
N TYR A 166 3.55 4.99 3.44
CA TYR A 166 2.99 3.64 3.61
C TYR A 166 1.45 3.67 3.65
N ALA A 167 0.83 4.75 3.13
CA ALA A 167 -0.59 5.00 3.33
C ALA A 167 -1.40 4.87 2.03
N TRP A 168 -2.38 3.97 2.00
CA TRP A 168 -3.34 3.89 0.90
C TRP A 168 -4.62 4.66 1.21
N SER A 169 -5.07 5.51 0.28
CA SER A 169 -6.40 6.09 0.34
C SER A 169 -7.46 5.08 -0.12
N ILE A 170 -8.58 5.02 0.60
CA ILE A 170 -9.78 4.27 0.22
C ILE A 170 -10.84 5.28 -0.20
N ALA A 171 -11.36 5.16 -1.42
CA ALA A 171 -12.28 6.10 -2.03
C ALA A 171 -13.67 5.51 -2.30
N ASP A 172 -14.69 6.36 -2.41
CA ASP A 172 -16.02 5.97 -2.91
C ASP A 172 -16.06 5.90 -4.45
N LYS A 173 -17.22 5.57 -5.04
CA LYS A 173 -17.38 5.53 -6.53
C LYS A 173 -17.07 6.85 -7.22
N ASN A 174 -17.19 7.97 -6.52
CA ASN A 174 -16.96 9.29 -7.07
C ASN A 174 -15.47 9.67 -6.98
N GLY A 175 -14.63 8.85 -6.32
CA GLY A 175 -13.23 9.16 -6.06
C GLY A 175 -13.03 10.01 -4.81
N LYS A 176 -14.06 10.19 -3.98
CA LYS A 176 -13.91 10.91 -2.71
C LYS A 176 -13.31 9.95 -1.69
N MET A 177 -12.18 10.34 -1.10
CA MET A 177 -11.57 9.60 0.00
C MET A 177 -12.54 9.44 1.17
N ILE A 178 -12.70 8.20 1.63
CA ILE A 178 -13.48 7.79 2.80
C ILE A 178 -12.57 7.74 4.03
N TYR A 179 -11.45 7.02 3.92
CA TYR A 179 -10.43 6.90 4.96
C TYR A 179 -9.10 6.46 4.36
N ILE A 180 -8.07 6.37 5.20
CA ILE A 180 -6.72 5.95 4.84
C ILE A 180 -6.34 4.71 5.65
N ILE A 181 -5.56 3.81 5.06
CA ILE A 181 -4.92 2.68 5.72
C ILE A 181 -3.41 2.94 5.75
N ASP A 182 -2.84 3.22 6.93
CA ASP A 182 -1.42 3.53 7.13
C ASP A 182 -0.64 2.32 7.67
N GLY A 183 0.23 1.75 6.83
CA GLY A 183 1.09 0.62 7.16
C GLY A 183 2.46 0.97 7.75
N ASN A 184 2.65 2.22 8.21
CA ASN A 184 3.94 2.71 8.67
C ASN A 184 4.51 1.91 9.85
N ASP A 185 3.72 1.62 10.89
CA ASP A 185 4.18 0.81 12.03
C ASP A 185 4.26 -0.68 11.64
N PRO A 186 5.45 -1.31 11.66
CA PRO A 186 5.62 -2.74 11.38
C PRO A 186 4.85 -3.68 12.34
N ASN A 187 4.39 -3.20 13.49
CA ASN A 187 3.59 -3.99 14.43
C ASN A 187 2.08 -3.94 14.16
N ASP A 188 1.62 -2.91 13.44
CA ASP A 188 0.21 -2.72 13.08
C ASP A 188 -0.07 -2.92 11.59
N SER A 189 0.91 -3.46 10.85
CA SER A 189 0.84 -3.70 9.40
C SER A 189 1.20 -5.15 9.01
N ASN A 190 1.08 -5.45 7.72
CA ASN A 190 1.48 -6.74 7.14
C ASN A 190 2.65 -6.61 6.16
N TRP A 191 3.10 -7.74 5.61
CA TRP A 191 4.24 -7.88 4.71
C TRP A 191 4.15 -7.00 3.45
N MET A 192 2.94 -6.63 3.02
CA MET A 192 2.72 -5.79 1.84
C MET A 192 3.33 -4.40 1.98
N ARG A 193 3.62 -3.93 3.21
CA ARG A 193 4.34 -2.67 3.46
C ARG A 193 5.74 -2.62 2.83
N TYR A 194 6.35 -3.77 2.52
CA TYR A 194 7.70 -3.87 1.96
C TYR A 194 7.72 -3.94 0.43
N ILE A 195 6.56 -3.95 -0.24
CA ILE A 195 6.50 -3.90 -1.70
C ILE A 195 6.81 -2.46 -2.12
N ASN A 196 7.71 -2.27 -3.09
CA ASN A 196 8.22 -0.94 -3.48
C ASN A 196 7.53 -0.39 -4.74
N CYS A 197 7.73 0.92 -5.01
CA CYS A 197 7.43 1.52 -6.31
C CYS A 197 8.49 1.08 -7.31
N PRO A 198 8.13 0.68 -8.53
CA PRO A 198 9.12 0.51 -9.59
C PRO A 198 9.68 1.87 -10.04
N ASN A 199 10.91 1.90 -10.57
CA ASN A 199 11.49 3.09 -11.19
C ASN A 199 10.96 3.31 -12.62
N THR A 200 10.50 2.24 -13.28
CA THR A 200 9.97 2.28 -14.66
C THR A 200 8.67 1.46 -14.77
N ILE A 201 7.83 1.75 -15.76
CA ILE A 201 6.54 1.04 -15.94
C ILE A 201 6.75 -0.44 -16.24
N GLU A 202 7.83 -0.78 -16.94
CA GLU A 202 8.16 -2.15 -17.35
C GLU A 202 8.47 -3.06 -16.16
N GLN A 203 8.95 -2.48 -15.05
CA GLN A 203 9.21 -3.22 -13.82
C GLN A 203 7.92 -3.53 -13.04
N GLN A 204 6.84 -2.77 -13.26
CA GLN A 204 5.57 -3.00 -12.59
C GLN A 204 5.03 -4.39 -12.94
N ASN A 205 4.75 -5.19 -11.91
CA ASN A 205 4.23 -6.55 -12.10
C ASN A 205 2.99 -6.84 -11.25
N ILE A 206 2.61 -5.92 -10.36
CA ILE A 206 1.34 -5.95 -9.64
C ILE A 206 0.65 -4.58 -9.67
N GLN A 207 -0.67 -4.57 -9.50
CA GLN A 207 -1.50 -3.37 -9.45
C GLN A 207 -2.34 -3.30 -8.16
N PRO A 208 -2.63 -2.11 -7.63
CA PRO A 208 -3.56 -1.94 -6.54
C PRO A 208 -5.01 -2.18 -7.00
N VAL A 209 -5.80 -2.82 -6.14
CA VAL A 209 -7.22 -3.10 -6.36
C VAL A 209 -7.96 -2.81 -5.07
N GLN A 210 -8.83 -1.81 -5.10
CA GLN A 210 -9.76 -1.57 -4.00
C GLN A 210 -10.94 -2.56 -4.10
N TYR A 211 -11.22 -3.27 -3.01
CA TYR A 211 -12.35 -4.20 -2.92
C TYR A 211 -12.85 -4.25 -1.48
N ASP A 212 -14.17 -4.16 -1.31
CA ASP A 212 -14.83 -4.22 0.00
C ASP A 212 -14.20 -3.25 1.04
N ARG A 213 -13.96 -2.01 0.62
CA ARG A 213 -13.27 -0.94 1.37
C ARG A 213 -11.86 -1.28 1.86
N ASN A 214 -11.19 -2.26 1.26
CA ASN A 214 -9.82 -2.59 1.56
C ASN A 214 -8.95 -2.48 0.31
N MET A 215 -7.63 -2.37 0.51
CA MET A 215 -6.67 -2.39 -0.59
C MET A 215 -6.10 -3.79 -0.76
N PHE A 216 -6.09 -4.31 -1.97
CA PHE A 216 -5.46 -5.57 -2.37
C PHE A 216 -4.45 -5.28 -3.48
N TYR A 217 -3.53 -6.22 -3.73
CA TYR A 217 -2.70 -6.20 -4.92
C TYR A 217 -3.03 -7.38 -5.82
N LYS A 218 -2.98 -7.17 -7.14
CA LYS A 218 -3.22 -8.22 -8.16
C LYS A 218 -2.03 -8.30 -9.11
N THR A 219 -1.54 -9.50 -9.39
CA THR A 219 -0.51 -9.71 -10.43
C THR A 219 -1.04 -9.37 -11.82
N MET A 220 -0.27 -8.57 -12.57
CA MET A 220 -0.62 -8.12 -13.93
C MET A 220 -0.16 -9.13 -15.00
N ARG A 221 0.82 -9.95 -14.64
CA ARG A 221 1.40 -11.01 -15.46
C ARG A 221 1.83 -12.18 -14.58
N ARG A 222 2.31 -13.25 -15.21
CA ARG A 222 3.05 -14.30 -14.50
C ARG A 222 4.33 -13.70 -13.90
N ILE A 223 4.62 -14.09 -12.66
CA ILE A 223 5.81 -13.69 -11.91
C ILE A 223 6.60 -14.95 -11.56
N TYR A 224 7.86 -14.99 -11.95
CA TYR A 224 8.77 -16.12 -11.78
C TYR A 224 9.59 -16.01 -10.49
N PRO A 225 10.07 -17.14 -9.94
CA PRO A 225 10.92 -17.14 -8.75
C PRO A 225 12.11 -16.18 -8.90
N GLY A 226 12.40 -15.41 -7.85
CA GLY A 226 13.50 -14.46 -7.81
C GLY A 226 13.13 -13.04 -8.25
N GLU A 227 11.97 -12.85 -8.89
CA GLU A 227 11.48 -11.50 -9.23
C GLU A 227 11.03 -10.73 -7.97
N GLU A 228 11.36 -9.44 -7.91
CA GLU A 228 10.84 -8.50 -6.91
C GLU A 228 9.44 -8.01 -7.30
N LEU A 229 8.56 -7.87 -6.33
CA LEU A 229 7.22 -7.31 -6.53
C LEU A 229 7.27 -5.78 -6.53
N PHE A 230 6.65 -5.18 -7.53
CA PHE A 230 6.56 -3.73 -7.68
C PHE A 230 5.13 -3.29 -8.02
N VAL A 231 4.64 -2.34 -7.23
CA VAL A 231 3.31 -1.74 -7.38
C VAL A 231 3.46 -0.25 -7.66
N TYR A 232 2.73 0.26 -8.65
CA TYR A 232 2.70 1.70 -8.89
C TYR A 232 1.78 2.38 -7.87
N TYR A 233 2.31 3.43 -7.25
CA TYR A 233 1.65 4.15 -6.15
C TYR A 233 0.71 5.27 -6.60
N GLY A 234 0.68 5.57 -7.91
CA GLY A 234 -0.04 6.71 -8.45
C GLY A 234 0.88 7.91 -8.69
N ASP A 235 0.41 8.84 -9.53
CA ASP A 235 1.25 9.89 -10.11
C ASP A 235 1.80 10.88 -9.07
N ASP A 236 0.99 11.24 -8.07
CA ASP A 236 1.41 12.21 -7.05
C ASP A 236 2.58 11.69 -6.22
N TYR A 237 2.51 10.41 -5.82
CA TYR A 237 3.57 9.78 -5.06
C TYR A 237 4.78 9.42 -5.94
N ALA A 238 4.58 9.05 -7.21
CA ALA A 238 5.66 8.87 -8.17
C ALA A 238 6.49 10.15 -8.33
N ARG A 239 5.83 11.31 -8.49
CA ARG A 239 6.51 12.62 -8.53
C ARG A 239 7.27 12.92 -7.24
N PHE A 240 6.70 12.60 -6.07
CA PHE A 240 7.39 12.74 -4.78
C PHE A 240 8.68 11.92 -4.71
N LEU A 241 8.69 10.71 -5.29
CA LEU A 241 9.87 9.85 -5.40
C LEU A 241 10.85 10.25 -6.52
N GLY A 242 10.56 11.31 -7.28
CA GLY A 242 11.36 11.70 -8.45
C GLY A 242 11.21 10.76 -9.64
N ILE A 243 10.17 9.93 -9.64
CA ILE A 243 9.83 9.02 -10.75
C ILE A 243 8.93 9.78 -11.71
N GLN A 244 9.26 9.72 -13.01
CA GLN A 244 8.39 10.30 -14.04
C GLN A 244 7.06 9.53 -14.07
N PRO A 245 5.90 10.20 -13.90
CA PRO A 245 4.61 9.55 -14.06
C PRO A 245 4.50 8.89 -15.42
N PHE A 246 3.88 7.72 -15.47
CA PHE A 246 3.73 7.00 -16.71
C PHE A 246 2.81 7.77 -17.66
N SER A 247 3.25 8.01 -18.91
CA SER A 247 2.49 8.76 -19.90
C SER A 247 1.13 8.12 -20.11
N SER A 248 0.07 8.92 -19.95
CA SER A 248 -1.32 8.49 -19.99
C SER A 248 -1.78 8.14 -21.40
N ASP A 249 -1.31 7.02 -21.95
CA ASP A 249 -1.91 6.44 -23.14
C ASP A 249 -2.27 4.97 -22.88
N SER A 250 -3.58 4.74 -22.93
CA SER A 250 -4.33 3.47 -22.88
C SER A 250 -4.57 2.81 -21.49
N ILE A 251 -5.87 2.77 -21.12
CA ILE A 251 -6.53 1.90 -20.12
C ILE A 251 -6.37 2.24 -18.63
N GLN A 252 -5.46 3.13 -18.22
CA GLN A 252 -5.31 3.51 -16.79
C GLN A 252 -6.34 4.52 -16.24
N ASN A 253 -7.22 5.10 -17.07
CA ASN A 253 -8.14 6.16 -16.65
C ASN A 253 -9.25 5.74 -15.67
N SER A 254 -9.41 4.44 -15.39
CA SER A 254 -10.27 3.95 -14.29
C SER A 254 -9.48 3.56 -13.03
N ILE A 255 -8.14 3.49 -13.13
CA ILE A 255 -7.20 3.11 -12.07
C ILE A 255 -6.56 4.36 -11.42
N THR A 256 -6.53 5.51 -12.10
CA THR A 256 -5.98 6.80 -11.63
C THR A 256 -6.66 7.43 -10.40
N LYS A 257 -7.60 6.74 -9.76
CA LYS A 257 -8.26 7.23 -8.53
C LYS A 257 -7.76 6.57 -7.24
N ILE A 258 -6.89 5.57 -7.34
CA ILE A 258 -6.27 4.90 -6.20
C ILE A 258 -4.82 5.35 -6.12
N SER A 259 -4.49 6.14 -5.11
CA SER A 259 -3.13 6.62 -4.87
C SER A 259 -2.66 6.33 -3.44
N LEU A 260 -1.37 6.03 -3.34
CA LEU A 260 -0.64 6.10 -2.08
C LEU A 260 -0.43 7.58 -1.74
N LEU A 261 -0.51 7.89 -0.46
CA LEU A 261 -0.39 9.24 0.10
C LEU A 261 0.94 9.46 0.81
#